data_AF-A0A430Q6A1-F1
#
_entry.id   AF-A0A430Q6A1-F1
#
_cell.length_a   1.000
_cell.length_b   1.000
_cell.length_c   1.000
_cell.angle_alpha   90.00
_cell.angle_beta   90.00
_cell.angle_gamma   90.00
#
_symmetry.space_group_name_H-M   'P 1'
#
loop_
_entity.id
_entity.type
_entity.pdbx_description
1 polymer ?
#
loop_
_entity_poly.entity_id
_entity_poly.type
_entity_poly.pdbx_seq_one_letter_code
_entity_poly.pdbx_strand_id
1 'polypeptide(L)'
;MCDDSWINESNIKDRDSLITLAKIQEQAERFNDMACAMKKVVETSKTLNNEERNLFSVAYKNVVGCCRSAWRVVSNIEQRLDDQKKKQAGEYRKTIEKELQAVCQEVLDLLHESLLKSENTAEGIVFYKKMEGDYYRYLAEVLTDDKRADVVKHSREAYQAATEKANSDLPPTHPIRLGLALNFSVFYYEIENNPEKACSIAQTAFNESIGQLDQPESGSFKDSTLVMQLLRDNLTLWTSEREAAQ
;
A
#
# COMPACT_ATOMS: atom_id res chain seq x y z
N MET A 1 -6.32 -16.64 -1.32
CA MET A 1 -7.48 -15.84 -0.86
C MET A 1 -8.72 -16.07 -1.71
N CYS A 2 -8.58 -16.30 -3.02
CA CYS A 2 -9.72 -16.35 -3.93
C CYS A 2 -10.36 -17.73 -4.14
N ASP A 3 -9.83 -18.80 -3.58
CA ASP A 3 -10.23 -20.17 -3.96
C ASP A 3 -11.73 -20.44 -3.77
N ASP A 4 -12.35 -19.84 -2.75
CA ASP A 4 -13.79 -19.93 -2.46
C ASP A 4 -14.63 -18.73 -2.95
N SER A 5 -14.07 -17.82 -3.74
CA SER A 5 -14.83 -16.65 -4.23
C SER A 5 -15.82 -17.07 -5.33
N TRP A 6 -17.04 -16.53 -5.29
CA TRP A 6 -18.03 -16.67 -6.36
C TRP A 6 -17.49 -16.27 -7.73
N ILE A 7 -16.53 -15.33 -7.79
CA ILE A 7 -15.86 -14.95 -9.03
C ILE A 7 -15.19 -16.15 -9.68
N ASN A 8 -14.57 -17.05 -8.91
CA ASN A 8 -13.94 -18.26 -9.43
C ASN A 8 -14.97 -19.30 -9.90
N GLU A 9 -16.09 -19.44 -9.19
CA GLU A 9 -17.18 -20.36 -9.56
C GLU A 9 -17.97 -19.90 -10.79
N SER A 10 -18.09 -18.59 -11.00
CA SER A 10 -18.92 -17.98 -12.07
C SER A 10 -18.43 -18.24 -13.50
N ASN A 11 -17.24 -18.83 -13.69
CA ASN A 11 -16.60 -19.05 -14.99
C ASN A 11 -16.43 -17.80 -15.88
N ILE A 12 -16.58 -16.59 -15.31
CA ILE A 12 -16.37 -15.33 -16.02
C ILE A 12 -14.87 -15.17 -16.31
N LYS A 13 -14.55 -14.88 -17.58
CA LYS A 13 -13.19 -14.73 -18.11
C LYS A 13 -12.99 -13.46 -18.93
N ASP A 14 -14.07 -12.83 -19.38
CA ASP A 14 -13.97 -11.63 -20.19
C ASP A 14 -13.59 -10.43 -19.30
N ARG A 15 -12.66 -9.62 -19.81
CA ARG A 15 -12.09 -8.48 -19.07
C ARG A 15 -13.16 -7.46 -18.69
N ASP A 16 -14.04 -7.11 -19.62
CA ASP A 16 -15.01 -6.04 -19.43
C ASP A 16 -16.05 -6.38 -18.35
N SER A 17 -16.51 -7.63 -18.28
CA SER A 17 -17.40 -8.09 -17.20
C SER A 17 -16.68 -8.14 -15.87
N LEU A 18 -15.41 -8.59 -15.82
CA LEU A 18 -14.62 -8.58 -14.59
C LEU A 18 -14.41 -7.16 -14.06
N ILE A 19 -14.11 -6.19 -14.93
CA ILE A 19 -13.99 -4.77 -14.56
C ILE A 19 -15.33 -4.19 -14.12
N THR A 20 -16.42 -4.52 -14.82
CA THR A 20 -17.78 -4.09 -14.43
C THR A 20 -18.12 -4.64 -13.03
N LEU A 21 -17.82 -5.91 -12.77
CA LEU A 21 -18.01 -6.53 -11.47
C LEU A 21 -17.14 -5.87 -10.39
N ALA A 22 -15.86 -5.59 -10.67
CA ALA A 22 -14.98 -4.91 -9.74
C ALA A 22 -15.55 -3.55 -9.31
N LYS A 23 -16.11 -2.78 -10.25
CA LYS A 23 -16.79 -1.50 -9.96
C LYS A 23 -18.03 -1.71 -9.08
N ILE A 24 -18.86 -2.71 -9.36
CA ILE A 24 -20.04 -3.04 -8.52
C ILE A 24 -19.60 -3.47 -7.11
N GLN A 25 -18.55 -4.28 -7.02
CA GLN A 25 -18.01 -4.79 -5.76
C GLN A 25 -17.38 -3.69 -4.91
N GLU A 26 -16.73 -2.71 -5.54
CA GLU A 26 -16.26 -1.49 -4.86
C GLU A 26 -17.43 -0.75 -4.20
N GLN A 27 -18.51 -0.50 -4.94
CA GLN A 27 -19.71 0.18 -4.41
C GLN A 27 -20.44 -0.64 -3.34
N ALA A 28 -20.33 -1.97 -3.39
CA ALA A 28 -20.88 -2.88 -2.40
C ALA A 28 -19.91 -3.18 -1.23
N GLU A 29 -18.72 -2.56 -1.21
CA GLU A 29 -17.66 -2.79 -0.23
C GLU A 29 -17.23 -4.27 -0.10
N ARG A 30 -17.44 -5.07 -1.15
CA ARG A 30 -17.03 -6.48 -1.23
C ARG A 30 -15.61 -6.60 -1.76
N PHE A 31 -14.65 -6.04 -1.03
CA PHE A 31 -13.26 -5.90 -1.49
C PHE A 31 -12.53 -7.23 -1.74
N ASN A 32 -12.89 -8.30 -1.02
CA ASN A 32 -12.35 -9.64 -1.30
C ASN A 32 -12.74 -10.12 -2.71
N ASP A 33 -14.01 -9.95 -3.10
CA ASP A 33 -14.45 -10.34 -4.44
C ASP A 33 -13.90 -9.39 -5.51
N MET A 34 -13.77 -8.10 -5.18
CA MET A 34 -13.10 -7.12 -6.02
C MET A 34 -11.65 -7.51 -6.30
N ALA A 35 -10.90 -7.95 -5.28
CA ALA A 35 -9.52 -8.41 -5.43
C ALA A 35 -9.46 -9.65 -6.33
N CYS A 36 -10.39 -10.60 -6.18
CA CYS A 36 -10.46 -11.78 -7.02
C CYS A 36 -10.81 -11.47 -8.49
N ALA A 37 -11.73 -10.53 -8.73
CA ALA A 37 -12.03 -10.06 -10.08
C ALA A 37 -10.80 -9.39 -10.72
N MET A 38 -10.15 -8.49 -10.00
CA MET A 38 -8.95 -7.79 -10.49
C MET A 38 -7.76 -8.72 -10.70
N LYS A 39 -7.57 -9.73 -9.84
CA LYS A 39 -6.57 -10.79 -10.04
C LYS A 39 -6.75 -11.48 -11.37
N LYS A 40 -7.97 -11.93 -11.69
CA LYS A 40 -8.28 -12.56 -12.99
C LYS A 40 -7.98 -11.64 -14.18
N VAL A 41 -8.26 -10.34 -14.04
CA VAL A 41 -7.93 -9.36 -15.09
C VAL A 41 -6.42 -9.30 -15.34
N VAL A 42 -5.62 -9.25 -14.27
CA VAL A 42 -4.15 -9.24 -14.37
C VAL A 42 -3.64 -10.54 -14.99
N GLU A 43 -4.12 -11.70 -14.54
CA GLU A 43 -3.71 -13.01 -15.06
C GLU A 43 -4.05 -13.19 -16.55
N THR A 44 -5.16 -12.61 -17.01
CA THR A 44 -5.61 -12.75 -18.40
C THR A 44 -4.91 -11.78 -19.35
N SER A 45 -4.67 -10.54 -18.91
CA SER A 45 -4.22 -9.47 -19.81
C SER A 45 -2.80 -8.98 -19.59
N LYS A 46 -2.23 -9.26 -18.42
CA LYS A 46 -0.90 -8.85 -17.96
C LYS A 46 -0.64 -7.33 -17.92
N THR A 47 -1.57 -6.49 -18.35
CA THR A 47 -1.48 -5.02 -18.36
C THR A 47 -2.76 -4.40 -17.83
N LEU A 48 -2.65 -3.28 -17.13
CA LEU A 48 -3.79 -2.50 -16.64
C LEU A 48 -3.66 -1.06 -17.16
N ASN A 49 -4.76 -0.47 -17.60
CA ASN A 49 -4.85 0.96 -17.83
C ASN A 49 -4.96 1.71 -16.48
N ASN A 50 -4.98 3.04 -16.51
CA ASN A 50 -4.99 3.85 -15.29
C ASN A 50 -6.21 3.59 -14.38
N GLU A 51 -7.42 3.41 -14.95
CA GLU A 51 -8.63 3.12 -14.17
C GLU A 51 -8.53 1.74 -13.50
N GLU A 52 -8.12 0.73 -14.27
CA GLU A 52 -7.99 -0.64 -13.77
C GLU A 52 -6.87 -0.78 -12.75
N ARG A 53 -5.77 -0.03 -12.92
CA ARG A 53 -4.68 0.06 -11.95
C ARG A 53 -5.19 0.62 -10.62
N ASN A 54 -6.05 1.64 -10.66
CA ASN A 54 -6.68 2.19 -9.47
C ASN A 54 -7.63 1.18 -8.82
N LEU A 55 -8.48 0.49 -9.59
CA LEU A 55 -9.35 -0.57 -9.07
C LEU A 55 -8.55 -1.68 -8.39
N PHE A 56 -7.46 -2.16 -9.01
CA PHE A 56 -6.57 -3.16 -8.45
C PHE A 56 -5.99 -2.70 -7.10
N SER A 57 -5.48 -1.46 -7.04
CA SER A 57 -4.92 -0.89 -5.82
C SER A 57 -5.98 -0.72 -4.72
N VAL A 58 -7.16 -0.20 -5.04
CA VAL A 58 -8.27 -0.02 -4.10
C VAL A 58 -8.71 -1.36 -3.52
N ALA A 59 -8.88 -2.38 -4.36
CA ALA A 59 -9.29 -3.71 -3.93
C ALA A 59 -8.34 -4.28 -2.86
N TYR A 60 -7.06 -4.42 -3.22
CA TYR A 60 -6.10 -5.05 -2.32
C TYR A 60 -5.75 -4.16 -1.10
N LYS A 61 -5.74 -2.83 -1.25
CA LYS A 61 -5.55 -1.89 -0.12
C LYS A 61 -6.62 -2.11 0.96
N ASN A 62 -7.89 -2.26 0.57
CA ASN A 62 -8.96 -2.47 1.53
C ASN A 62 -8.88 -3.85 2.18
N VAL A 63 -8.62 -4.90 1.40
CA VAL A 63 -8.42 -6.26 1.92
C VAL A 63 -7.30 -6.29 2.97
N VAL A 64 -6.10 -5.84 2.61
CA VAL A 64 -4.95 -5.86 3.54
C VAL A 64 -5.17 -4.89 4.71
N GLY A 65 -5.88 -3.78 4.49
CA GLY A 65 -6.27 -2.82 5.52
C GLY A 65 -7.15 -3.43 6.62
N CYS A 66 -8.13 -4.26 6.23
CA CYS A 66 -8.95 -5.03 7.16
C CYS A 66 -8.11 -6.00 7.98
N CYS A 67 -7.24 -6.79 7.34
CA CYS A 67 -6.35 -7.72 8.03
C CYS A 67 -5.42 -7.00 9.02
N ARG A 68 -4.78 -5.90 8.60
CA ARG A 68 -3.90 -5.08 9.44
C ARG A 68 -4.64 -4.50 10.66
N SER A 69 -5.87 -4.02 10.46
CA SER A 69 -6.68 -3.47 11.55
C SER A 69 -7.09 -4.55 12.55
N ALA A 70 -7.55 -5.71 12.06
CA ALA A 70 -7.87 -6.86 12.90
C ALA A 70 -6.64 -7.35 13.68
N TRP A 71 -5.48 -7.45 13.02
CA TRP A 71 -4.22 -7.83 13.66
C TRP A 71 -3.82 -6.88 14.78
N ARG A 72 -3.89 -5.56 14.58
CA ARG A 72 -3.59 -4.56 15.63
C ARG A 72 -4.51 -4.72 16.84
N VAL A 73 -5.82 -4.86 16.61
CA VAL A 73 -6.82 -5.03 17.68
C VAL A 73 -6.55 -6.30 18.47
N VAL A 74 -6.38 -7.43 17.78
CA VAL A 74 -6.15 -8.73 18.44
C VAL A 74 -4.82 -8.73 19.20
N SER A 75 -3.75 -8.15 18.62
CA SER A 75 -2.45 -8.02 19.29
C SER A 75 -2.54 -7.19 20.58
N ASN A 76 -3.35 -6.11 20.56
CA ASN A 76 -3.56 -5.29 21.75
C ASN A 76 -4.37 -6.02 22.84
N ILE A 77 -5.42 -6.76 22.44
CA ILE A 77 -6.23 -7.55 23.37
C ILE A 77 -5.40 -8.68 23.98
N GLU A 78 -4.61 -9.41 23.18
CA GLU A 78 -3.75 -10.50 23.61
C GLU A 78 -2.84 -10.11 24.79
N GLN A 79 -2.27 -8.89 24.75
CA GLN A 79 -1.38 -8.39 25.80
C GLN A 79 -2.08 -8.17 27.15
N ARG A 80 -3.42 -8.07 27.17
CA ARG A 80 -4.24 -7.78 28.36
C ARG A 80 -4.92 -9.02 28.95
N LEU A 81 -4.74 -10.20 28.34
CA LEU A 81 -5.39 -11.44 28.75
C LEU A 81 -4.52 -12.24 29.74
N ASP A 82 -5.18 -13.08 30.53
CA ASP A 82 -4.54 -14.12 31.35
C ASP A 82 -3.87 -15.20 30.48
N ASP A 83 -2.92 -15.96 31.04
CA ASP A 83 -2.03 -16.85 30.27
C ASP A 83 -2.77 -17.86 29.38
N GLN A 84 -3.90 -18.42 29.84
CA GLN A 84 -4.66 -19.38 29.06
C GLN A 84 -5.36 -18.71 27.87
N LYS A 85 -6.06 -17.59 28.09
CA LYS A 85 -6.74 -16.85 27.02
C LYS A 85 -5.75 -16.18 26.07
N LYS A 86 -4.60 -15.75 26.58
CA LYS A 86 -3.49 -15.20 25.80
C LYS A 86 -2.97 -16.20 24.78
N LYS A 87 -2.87 -17.48 25.13
CA LYS A 87 -2.50 -18.54 24.18
C LYS A 87 -3.50 -18.64 23.01
N GLN A 88 -4.80 -18.66 23.32
CA GLN A 88 -5.86 -18.74 22.30
C GLN A 88 -5.88 -17.49 21.40
N ALA A 89 -5.74 -16.30 22.00
CA ALA A 89 -5.65 -15.04 21.25
C ALA A 89 -4.41 -15.01 20.34
N GLY A 90 -3.26 -15.53 20.80
CA GLY A 90 -2.05 -15.64 20.00
C GLY A 90 -2.17 -16.63 18.83
N GLU A 91 -2.88 -17.74 19.00
CA GLU A 91 -3.21 -18.66 17.90
C GLU A 91 -4.10 -18.00 16.85
N TYR A 92 -5.10 -17.23 17.28
CA TYR A 92 -5.95 -16.47 16.38
C TYR A 92 -5.19 -15.32 15.68
N ARG A 93 -4.34 -14.57 16.40
CA ARG A 93 -3.46 -13.57 15.80
C ARG A 93 -2.61 -14.16 14.69
N LYS A 94 -1.99 -15.33 14.91
CA LYS A 94 -1.20 -16.04 13.89
C LYS A 94 -2.01 -16.46 12.66
N THR A 95 -3.32 -16.66 12.81
CA THR A 95 -4.22 -16.93 11.67
C THR A 95 -4.36 -15.67 10.82
N ILE A 96 -4.61 -14.51 11.43
CA ILE A 96 -4.68 -13.21 10.75
C ILE A 96 -3.33 -12.87 10.09
N GLU A 97 -2.20 -13.16 10.74
CA GLU A 97 -0.86 -12.95 10.17
C GLU A 97 -0.66 -13.76 8.89
N LYS A 98 -1.13 -15.00 8.84
CA LYS A 98 -1.06 -15.84 7.63
C LYS A 98 -1.93 -15.28 6.52
N GLU A 99 -3.14 -14.81 6.84
CA GLU A 99 -4.03 -14.17 5.86
C GLU A 99 -3.38 -12.90 5.28
N LEU A 100 -2.85 -12.02 6.13
CA LEU A 100 -2.13 -10.82 5.71
C LEU A 100 -0.93 -11.16 4.82
N GLN A 101 -0.12 -12.13 5.23
CA GLN A 101 1.04 -12.59 4.46
C GLN A 101 0.62 -13.15 3.10
N ALA A 102 -0.47 -13.93 3.04
CA ALA A 102 -0.98 -14.48 1.79
C ALA A 102 -1.45 -13.37 0.83
N VAL A 103 -2.15 -12.35 1.34
CA VAL A 103 -2.58 -11.19 0.54
C VAL A 103 -1.36 -10.43 0.01
N CYS A 104 -0.36 -10.20 0.85
CA CYS A 104 0.85 -9.48 0.45
C CYS A 104 1.64 -10.25 -0.59
N GLN A 105 1.83 -11.55 -0.40
CA GLN A 105 2.54 -12.39 -1.36
C GLN A 105 1.81 -12.43 -2.70
N GLU A 106 0.49 -12.56 -2.71
CA GLU A 106 -0.31 -12.56 -3.95
C GLU A 106 -0.12 -11.27 -4.74
N VAL A 107 -0.12 -10.11 -4.08
CA VAL A 107 0.15 -8.83 -4.77
C VAL A 107 1.58 -8.76 -5.29
N LEU A 108 2.57 -9.14 -4.48
CA LEU A 108 3.98 -9.13 -4.89
C LEU A 108 4.21 -10.03 -6.11
N ASP A 109 3.60 -11.21 -6.13
CA ASP A 109 3.67 -12.14 -7.25
C ASP A 109 3.05 -11.52 -8.52
N LEU A 110 1.83 -10.94 -8.42
CA LEU A 110 1.19 -10.26 -9.56
C LEU A 110 2.01 -9.08 -10.09
N LEU A 111 2.67 -8.32 -9.20
CA LEU A 111 3.56 -7.23 -9.56
C LEU A 111 4.78 -7.75 -10.33
N HIS A 112 5.50 -8.74 -9.78
CA HIS A 112 6.75 -9.23 -10.37
C HIS A 112 6.54 -10.12 -11.59
N GLU A 113 5.47 -10.91 -11.64
CA GLU A 113 5.22 -11.84 -12.72
C GLU A 113 4.58 -11.17 -13.94
N SER A 114 3.78 -10.11 -13.72
CA SER A 114 2.99 -9.46 -14.76
C SER A 114 3.19 -7.94 -14.83
N LEU A 115 2.76 -7.19 -13.82
CA LEU A 115 2.52 -5.74 -13.95
C LEU A 115 3.81 -4.92 -14.14
N LEU A 116 4.89 -5.22 -13.41
CA LEU A 116 6.17 -4.52 -13.56
C LEU A 116 6.90 -4.88 -14.87
N LYS A 117 6.62 -6.05 -15.45
CA LYS A 117 7.24 -6.49 -16.72
C LYS A 117 6.59 -5.85 -17.93
N SER A 118 5.31 -5.52 -17.84
CA SER A 118 4.52 -5.01 -18.96
C SER A 118 4.36 -3.49 -18.96
N GLU A 119 4.63 -2.84 -17.83
CA GLU A 119 4.53 -1.39 -17.67
C GLU A 119 5.73 -0.65 -18.25
N ASN A 120 5.45 0.38 -19.04
CA ASN A 120 6.47 1.19 -19.70
C ASN A 120 6.33 2.70 -19.43
N THR A 121 5.23 3.11 -18.78
CA THR A 121 5.02 4.50 -18.40
C THR A 121 5.74 4.80 -17.09
N ALA A 122 6.34 5.99 -16.98
CA ALA A 122 6.98 6.41 -15.74
C ALA A 122 5.99 6.41 -14.56
N GLU A 123 4.77 6.89 -14.79
CA GLU A 123 3.68 6.90 -13.82
C GLU A 123 3.35 5.49 -13.30
N GLY A 124 3.17 4.52 -14.21
CA GLY A 124 2.85 3.15 -13.83
C GLY A 124 4.00 2.44 -13.13
N ILE A 125 5.24 2.64 -13.58
CA ILE A 125 6.42 2.07 -12.91
C ILE A 125 6.52 2.58 -11.48
N VAL A 126 6.39 3.89 -11.27
CA VAL A 126 6.42 4.50 -9.93
C VAL A 126 5.26 3.98 -9.08
N PHE A 127 4.05 3.86 -9.65
CA PHE A 127 2.88 3.33 -8.96
C PHE A 127 3.11 1.90 -8.46
N TYR A 128 3.54 1.00 -9.34
CA TYR A 128 3.76 -0.41 -9.00
C TYR A 128 4.95 -0.60 -8.06
N LYS A 129 6.04 0.16 -8.22
CA LYS A 129 7.18 0.11 -7.28
C LYS A 129 6.83 0.67 -5.91
N LYS A 130 6.01 1.73 -5.84
CA LYS A 130 5.44 2.21 -4.58
C LYS A 130 4.59 1.11 -3.92
N MET A 131 3.74 0.45 -4.71
CA MET A 131 2.89 -0.63 -4.23
C MET A 131 3.74 -1.80 -3.70
N GLU A 132 4.78 -2.22 -4.43
CA GLU A 132 5.75 -3.22 -3.97
C GLU A 132 6.36 -2.85 -2.60
N GLY A 133 6.81 -1.60 -2.44
CA GLY A 133 7.29 -1.09 -1.16
C GLY A 133 6.24 -1.15 -0.04
N ASP A 134 4.99 -0.80 -0.35
CA ASP A 134 3.86 -0.86 0.59
C ASP A 134 3.59 -2.29 1.08
N TYR A 135 3.55 -3.29 0.19
CA TYR A 135 3.27 -4.67 0.58
C TYR A 135 4.42 -5.34 1.33
N TYR A 136 5.69 -5.05 0.98
CA TYR A 136 6.82 -5.47 1.81
C TYR A 136 6.80 -4.80 3.19
N ARG A 137 6.38 -3.53 3.27
CA ARG A 137 6.19 -2.84 4.55
C ARG A 137 5.12 -3.51 5.41
N TYR A 138 3.99 -3.91 4.83
CA TYR A 138 2.94 -4.62 5.56
C TYR A 138 3.43 -5.98 6.07
N LEU A 139 4.25 -6.70 5.31
CA LEU A 139 4.92 -7.91 5.79
C LEU A 139 5.85 -7.62 6.97
N ALA A 140 6.60 -6.51 6.93
CA ALA A 140 7.51 -6.11 8.00
C ALA A 140 6.80 -5.75 9.33
N GLU A 141 5.51 -5.40 9.30
CA GLU A 141 4.69 -5.14 10.49
C GLU A 141 4.43 -6.41 11.31
N VAL A 142 4.30 -7.57 10.64
CA VAL A 142 3.87 -8.83 11.29
C VAL A 142 4.96 -9.89 11.40
N LEU A 143 6.01 -9.81 10.58
CA LEU A 143 7.13 -10.74 10.63
C LEU A 143 8.09 -10.42 11.77
N THR A 144 8.73 -11.46 12.32
CA THR A 144 9.78 -11.34 13.34
C THR A 144 11.12 -11.84 12.81
N ASP A 145 12.20 -11.48 13.51
CA ASP A 145 13.55 -12.02 13.34
C ASP A 145 14.11 -11.84 11.91
N ASP A 146 14.87 -12.81 11.40
CA ASP A 146 15.60 -12.72 10.13
C ASP A 146 14.69 -12.46 8.92
N LYS A 147 13.49 -13.04 8.91
CA LYS A 147 12.50 -12.82 7.84
C LYS A 147 12.05 -11.36 7.78
N ARG A 148 12.01 -10.67 8.93
CA ARG A 148 11.67 -9.24 8.98
C ARG A 148 12.78 -8.41 8.33
N ALA A 149 14.04 -8.71 8.61
CA ALA A 149 15.17 -7.95 8.06
C ALA A 149 15.18 -7.95 6.52
N ASP A 150 14.90 -9.12 5.92
CA ASP A 150 14.83 -9.25 4.47
C ASP A 150 13.68 -8.41 3.88
N VAL A 151 12.46 -8.49 4.40
CA VAL A 151 11.33 -7.71 3.84
C VAL A 151 11.49 -6.20 4.06
N VAL A 152 12.13 -5.77 5.15
CA VAL A 152 12.46 -4.35 5.39
C VAL A 152 13.41 -3.85 4.30
N LYS A 153 14.45 -4.64 3.98
CA LYS A 153 15.38 -4.32 2.89
C LYS A 153 14.65 -4.20 1.55
N HIS A 154 13.82 -5.17 1.18
CA HIS A 154 13.07 -5.12 -0.08
C HIS A 154 12.11 -3.93 -0.15
N SER A 155 11.40 -3.61 0.95
CA SER A 155 10.54 -2.42 1.02
C SER A 155 11.33 -1.13 0.78
N ARG A 156 12.50 -0.99 1.41
CA ARG A 156 13.40 0.15 1.24
C ARG A 156 13.88 0.28 -0.21
N GLU A 157 14.36 -0.81 -0.81
CA GLU A 157 14.85 -0.82 -2.20
C GLU A 157 13.75 -0.47 -3.19
N ALA A 158 12.53 -1.00 -3.00
CA ALA A 158 11.39 -0.67 -3.86
C ALA A 158 11.00 0.82 -3.78
N TYR A 159 10.94 1.38 -2.56
CA TYR A 159 10.66 2.81 -2.40
C TYR A 159 11.78 3.71 -2.94
N GLN A 160 13.05 3.31 -2.78
CA GLN A 160 14.18 4.06 -3.33
C GLN A 160 14.13 4.09 -4.86
N ALA A 161 13.96 2.93 -5.50
CA ALA A 161 13.81 2.84 -6.95
C ALA A 161 12.60 3.65 -7.46
N ALA A 162 11.46 3.60 -6.76
CA ALA A 162 10.30 4.42 -7.08
C ALA A 162 10.62 5.92 -6.97
N THR A 163 11.38 6.33 -5.94
CA THR A 163 11.71 7.73 -5.65
C THR A 163 12.65 8.30 -6.70
N GLU A 164 13.68 7.54 -7.08
CA GLU A 164 14.59 7.90 -8.16
C GLU A 164 13.83 8.13 -9.47
N LYS A 165 12.96 7.18 -9.86
CA LYS A 165 12.15 7.28 -11.07
C LYS A 165 11.14 8.43 -11.01
N ALA A 166 10.52 8.66 -9.84
CA ALA A 166 9.57 9.76 -9.67
C ALA A 166 10.27 11.13 -9.76
N ASN A 167 11.48 11.25 -9.22
CA ASN A 167 12.24 12.50 -9.26
C ASN A 167 12.73 12.84 -10.68
N SER A 168 13.01 11.84 -11.51
CA SER A 168 13.43 12.05 -12.90
C SER A 168 12.27 12.35 -13.84
N ASP A 169 11.10 11.74 -13.64
CA ASP A 169 10.04 11.71 -14.67
C ASP A 169 8.70 12.35 -14.24
N LEU A 170 8.49 12.65 -12.95
CA LEU A 170 7.22 13.20 -12.46
C LEU A 170 7.43 14.57 -11.78
N PRO A 171 6.54 15.55 -11.99
CA PRO A 171 6.63 16.84 -11.31
C PRO A 171 6.43 16.67 -9.79
N PRO A 172 7.04 17.52 -8.94
CA PRO A 172 6.85 17.50 -7.48
C PRO A 172 5.41 17.55 -7.00
N THR A 173 4.50 18.13 -7.78
CA THR A 173 3.06 18.22 -7.48
C THR A 173 2.28 16.98 -7.89
N HIS A 174 2.89 15.99 -8.54
CA HIS A 174 2.21 14.79 -9.03
C HIS A 174 1.70 13.93 -7.85
N PRO A 175 0.41 13.53 -7.81
CA PRO A 175 -0.15 12.79 -6.66
C PRO A 175 0.57 11.48 -6.36
N ILE A 176 0.99 10.75 -7.39
CA ILE A 176 1.73 9.48 -7.19
C ILE A 176 3.11 9.73 -6.55
N ARG A 177 3.81 10.81 -6.93
CA ARG A 177 5.11 11.19 -6.32
C ARG A 177 4.92 11.63 -4.87
N LEU A 178 3.91 12.45 -4.60
CA LEU A 178 3.57 12.87 -3.23
C LEU A 178 3.15 11.68 -2.36
N GLY A 179 2.31 10.78 -2.90
CA GLY A 179 1.86 9.59 -2.19
C GLY A 179 2.99 8.60 -1.93
N LEU A 180 3.98 8.53 -2.83
CA LEU A 180 5.21 7.78 -2.60
C LEU A 180 6.01 8.38 -1.44
N ALA A 181 6.25 9.69 -1.43
CA ALA A 181 6.98 10.35 -0.34
C ALA A 181 6.27 10.19 1.01
N LEU A 182 4.93 10.29 1.03
CA LEU A 182 4.11 10.03 2.20
C LEU A 182 4.38 8.61 2.73
N ASN A 183 4.23 7.59 1.90
CA ASN A 183 4.38 6.21 2.36
C ASN A 183 5.84 5.87 2.73
N PHE A 184 6.82 6.44 2.03
CA PHE A 184 8.23 6.22 2.35
C PHE A 184 8.65 6.92 3.65
N SER A 185 8.10 8.09 3.96
CA SER A 185 8.30 8.73 5.26
C SER A 185 7.72 7.88 6.40
N VAL A 186 6.50 7.34 6.23
CA VAL A 186 5.89 6.42 7.20
C VAL A 186 6.73 5.15 7.38
N PHE A 187 7.29 4.58 6.31
CA PHE A 187 8.23 3.46 6.40
C PHE A 187 9.42 3.79 7.31
N TYR A 188 10.08 4.93 7.09
CA TYR A 188 11.22 5.32 7.94
C TYR A 188 10.81 5.55 9.39
N TYR A 189 9.62 6.09 9.63
CA TYR A 189 9.12 6.34 10.98
C TYR A 189 8.77 5.03 11.70
N GLU A 190 7.86 4.24 11.14
CA GLU A 190 7.25 3.09 11.81
C GLU A 190 8.07 1.80 11.71
N ILE A 191 8.88 1.62 10.65
CA ILE A 191 9.56 0.34 10.37
C ILE A 191 11.05 0.38 10.68
N GLU A 192 11.72 1.45 10.24
CA GLU A 192 13.17 1.65 10.42
C GLU A 192 13.51 2.39 11.72
N ASN A 193 12.50 2.91 12.43
CA ASN A 193 12.66 3.72 13.64
C ASN A 193 13.66 4.89 13.42
N ASN A 194 13.55 5.55 12.27
CA ASN A 194 14.38 6.68 11.87
C ASN A 194 13.50 7.93 11.64
N PRO A 195 13.05 8.59 12.72
CA PRO A 195 12.14 9.72 12.64
C PRO A 195 12.76 10.95 11.96
N GLU A 196 14.08 11.14 12.06
CA GLU A 196 14.77 12.25 11.38
C GLU A 196 14.68 12.12 9.87
N LYS A 197 14.93 10.91 9.35
CA LYS A 197 14.82 10.64 7.90
C LYS A 197 13.37 10.74 7.43
N ALA A 198 12.42 10.25 8.22
CA ALA A 198 10.99 10.36 7.93
C ALA A 198 10.55 11.82 7.78
N CYS A 199 10.85 12.67 8.77
CA CYS A 199 10.54 14.11 8.73
C CYS A 199 11.25 14.80 7.56
N SER A 200 12.51 14.46 7.29
CA SER A 200 13.25 15.03 6.15
C SER A 200 12.56 14.74 4.82
N ILE A 201 12.14 13.50 4.57
CA ILE A 201 11.45 13.12 3.33
C ILE A 201 10.12 13.87 3.20
N ALA A 202 9.31 13.87 4.27
CA ALA A 202 8.01 14.52 4.25
C ALA A 202 8.13 16.03 4.05
N GLN A 203 9.09 16.69 4.73
CA GLN A 203 9.32 18.12 4.61
C GLN A 203 9.83 18.52 3.22
N THR A 204 10.76 17.75 2.64
CA THR A 204 11.26 18.00 1.29
C THR A 204 10.12 17.91 0.27
N ALA A 205 9.33 16.83 0.31
CA ALA A 205 8.19 16.66 -0.61
C ALA A 205 7.15 17.79 -0.47
N PHE A 206 6.83 18.18 0.77
CA PHE A 206 5.90 19.28 1.03
C PHE A 206 6.43 20.60 0.46
N ASN A 207 7.68 20.97 0.76
CA ASN A 207 8.27 22.24 0.31
C ASN A 207 8.41 22.32 -1.21
N GLU A 208 8.85 21.24 -1.86
CA GLU A 208 8.96 21.18 -3.33
C GLU A 208 7.60 21.33 -4.01
N SER A 209 6.54 20.76 -3.43
CA SER A 209 5.18 20.88 -3.97
C SER A 209 4.61 22.29 -3.84
N ILE A 210 4.79 22.95 -2.68
CA ILE A 210 4.37 24.34 -2.45
C ILE A 210 4.98 25.30 -3.47
N GLY A 211 6.28 25.13 -3.77
CA GLY A 211 7.00 25.98 -4.71
C GLY A 211 6.49 25.91 -6.16
N GLN A 212 5.59 24.98 -6.48
CA GLN A 212 5.04 24.79 -7.82
C GLN A 212 3.50 24.85 -7.86
N LEU A 213 2.82 25.19 -6.76
CA LEU A 213 1.35 25.30 -6.70
C LEU A 213 0.78 26.46 -7.53
N ASP A 214 1.58 27.49 -7.80
CA ASP A 214 1.13 28.68 -8.56
C ASP A 214 1.08 28.44 -10.08
N GLN A 215 1.47 27.24 -10.56
CA GLN A 215 1.35 26.89 -11.96
C GLN A 215 -0.05 26.37 -12.28
N PRO A 216 -0.75 26.92 -13.28
CA PRO A 216 -2.07 26.46 -13.66
C PRO A 216 -1.98 25.12 -14.40
N GLU A 217 -2.09 24.00 -13.69
CA GLU A 217 -2.24 22.69 -14.32
C GLU A 217 -3.41 21.84 -13.80
N SER A 218 -3.90 21.03 -14.73
CA SER A 218 -5.20 20.40 -14.87
C SER A 218 -5.60 19.40 -13.80
N GLY A 219 -6.86 19.46 -13.33
CA GLY A 219 -7.69 18.35 -12.81
C GLY A 219 -7.25 17.65 -11.51
N SER A 220 -5.97 17.31 -11.39
CA SER A 220 -5.35 16.51 -10.33
C SER A 220 -4.99 17.31 -9.07
N PHE A 221 -5.21 18.63 -9.09
CA PHE A 221 -4.81 19.53 -7.99
C PHE A 221 -5.45 19.15 -6.65
N LYS A 222 -6.71 18.70 -6.66
CA LYS A 222 -7.41 18.28 -5.44
C LYS A 222 -6.72 17.09 -4.78
N ASP A 223 -6.34 16.08 -5.56
CA ASP A 223 -5.68 14.88 -5.04
C ASP A 223 -4.30 15.23 -4.47
N SER A 224 -3.55 16.08 -5.15
CA SER A 224 -2.26 16.58 -4.66
C SER A 224 -2.41 17.32 -3.33
N THR A 225 -3.40 18.22 -3.21
CA THR A 225 -3.63 18.96 -1.95
C THR A 225 -4.02 18.05 -0.79
N LEU A 226 -4.80 16.99 -1.05
CA LEU A 226 -5.14 16.01 -0.03
C LEU A 226 -3.91 15.27 0.49
N VAL A 227 -3.01 14.86 -0.42
CA VAL A 227 -1.77 14.17 -0.02
C VAL A 227 -0.80 15.11 0.72
N MET A 228 -0.71 16.38 0.28
CA MET A 228 0.08 17.40 0.98
C MET A 228 -0.44 17.64 2.41
N GLN A 229 -1.76 17.63 2.59
CA GLN A 229 -2.37 17.73 3.91
C GLN A 229 -1.94 16.56 4.82
N LEU A 230 -1.97 15.32 4.30
CA LEU A 230 -1.53 14.14 5.05
C LEU A 230 -0.04 14.21 5.43
N LEU A 231 0.82 14.71 4.53
CA LEU A 231 2.24 14.95 4.83
C LEU A 231 2.41 15.94 6.00
N ARG A 232 1.66 17.04 5.97
CA ARG A 232 1.67 18.05 7.04
C ARG A 232 1.18 17.49 8.37
N ASP A 233 0.14 16.67 8.34
CA ASP A 233 -0.44 16.07 9.54
C ASP A 233 0.55 15.11 10.19
N ASN A 234 1.23 14.27 9.40
CA ASN A 234 2.31 13.40 9.88
C ASN A 234 3.47 14.21 10.49
N LEU A 235 3.94 15.26 9.82
CA LEU A 235 5.01 16.12 10.33
C LEU A 235 4.65 16.75 11.67
N THR A 236 3.40 17.21 11.82
CA THR A 236 2.90 17.83 13.06
C THR A 236 2.88 16.80 14.19
N LEU A 237 2.32 15.62 13.93
CA LEU A 237 2.27 14.52 14.89
C LEU A 237 3.68 14.12 15.36
N TRP A 238 4.57 13.80 14.42
CA TRP A 238 5.92 13.32 14.74
C TRP A 238 6.80 14.36 15.42
N THR A 239 6.62 15.64 15.10
CA THR A 239 7.35 16.72 15.79
C THR A 239 6.88 16.83 17.24
N SER A 240 5.56 16.76 17.48
CA SER A 240 5.01 16.80 18.84
C SER A 240 5.41 15.59 19.69
N GLU A 241 5.46 14.39 19.11
CA GLU A 241 5.91 13.17 19.81
C GLU A 241 7.39 13.26 20.20
N ARG A 242 8.23 13.84 19.34
CA ARG A 242 9.66 14.05 19.63
C ARG A 242 9.88 15.09 20.72
N GLU A 243 9.12 16.17 20.74
CA GLU A 243 9.17 17.20 21.78
C GLU A 243 8.71 16.65 23.13
N ALA A 244 7.71 15.77 23.15
CA ALA A 244 7.22 15.13 24.37
C ALA A 244 8.17 14.04 24.92
N ALA A 245 9.06 13.49 24.08
CA ALA A 245 10.04 12.47 24.45
C ALA A 245 11.38 13.05 24.94
N GLN A 246 11.58 14.37 24.88
CA GLN A 246 12.74 15.11 25.40
C GLN A 246 12.50 15.61 26.82
#